data_AF-A0A9R0TIF1-F1
#
_entry.id   AF-A0A9R0TIF1-F1
#
_cell.length_a   1.000
_cell.length_b   1.000
_cell.length_c   1.000
_cell.angle_alpha   90.00
_cell.angle_beta   90.00
_cell.angle_gamma   90.00
#
_symmetry.space_group_name_H-M   'P 1'
#
loop_
_entity.id
_entity.type
_entity.pdbx_description
1 polymer ?
#
loop_
_entity_poly.entity_id
_entity_poly.type
_entity_poly.pdbx_seq_one_letter_code
_entity_poly.pdbx_strand_id
1 'polypeptide(L)'
;MQGMEQVAFLWDKVLKPLGAVTDGSQFLEPDGLFPNHIPNPEDKAAMEAITQAVLNNKADLGIIFDTDVDRSAAVDSSGRELNRNRLIALMSAIVLEEHPGTTVVTDSVTSDGLTVFIEKKLGGKHHRFKRGYKNVIDEAIRLNSIGEESHLAMETSGHGALKENHWLDDGAYMMVKLLNKLAGARTLNPNIGSKVLTDLVEGLEEAAVTVEIRLKIDQNHADLKGGPFRDYGESILKHLESVISKDPNLRKAPKNHEGVRVSGYGGWFLLRLSLHDPVLPLNIEAQSKNDAIKLGLAVLAAANEFSALDTTALNKFLQQ
;
A
#
# COMPACT_ATOMS: atom_id res chain seq x y z
N MET A 1 -6.36 -15.12 -18.72
CA MET A 1 -6.00 -16.55 -18.75
C MET A 1 -4.60 -16.78 -18.20
N GLN A 2 -3.56 -16.11 -18.70
CA GLN A 2 -2.17 -16.32 -18.23
C GLN A 2 -1.94 -16.18 -16.71
N GLY A 3 -2.56 -15.20 -16.04
CA GLY A 3 -2.34 -15.05 -14.59
C GLY A 3 -2.99 -16.11 -13.72
N MET A 4 -4.19 -16.59 -14.08
CA MET A 4 -4.82 -17.71 -13.37
C MET A 4 -4.08 -19.03 -13.60
N GLU A 5 -3.39 -19.19 -14.75
CA GLU A 5 -2.43 -20.28 -14.96
C GLU A 5 -1.21 -20.17 -14.03
N GLN A 6 -0.76 -18.97 -13.68
CA GLN A 6 0.33 -18.77 -12.72
C GLN A 6 -0.08 -19.11 -11.28
N VAL A 7 -1.31 -18.78 -10.87
CA VAL A 7 -1.85 -19.20 -9.55
C VAL A 7 -1.96 -20.73 -9.49
N ALA A 8 -2.51 -21.36 -10.54
CA ALA A 8 -2.57 -22.81 -10.65
C ALA A 8 -1.17 -23.45 -10.67
N PHE A 9 -0.19 -22.80 -11.29
CA PHE A 9 1.21 -23.24 -11.26
C PHE A 9 1.80 -23.20 -9.85
N LEU A 10 1.71 -22.07 -9.15
CA LEU A 10 2.20 -21.94 -7.77
C LEU A 10 1.56 -23.01 -6.88
N TRP A 11 0.28 -23.26 -7.06
CA TRP A 11 -0.47 -24.27 -6.34
C TRP A 11 -0.01 -25.71 -6.60
N ASP A 12 -0.16 -26.16 -7.84
CA ASP A 12 0.00 -27.57 -8.20
C ASP A 12 1.46 -27.97 -8.41
N LYS A 13 2.32 -27.02 -8.81
CA LYS A 13 3.71 -27.29 -9.17
C LYS A 13 4.71 -26.85 -8.12
N VAL A 14 4.33 -25.98 -7.18
CA VAL A 14 5.22 -25.49 -6.12
C VAL A 14 4.74 -25.93 -4.74
N LEU A 15 3.56 -25.48 -4.29
CA LEU A 15 3.10 -25.70 -2.92
C LEU A 15 2.82 -27.19 -2.62
N LYS A 16 2.04 -27.88 -3.46
CA LYS A 16 1.74 -29.30 -3.25
C LYS A 16 2.99 -30.19 -3.26
N PRO A 17 3.91 -30.09 -4.23
CA PRO A 17 5.14 -30.88 -4.21
C PRO A 17 6.05 -30.61 -3.01
N LEU A 18 6.00 -29.39 -2.45
CA LEU A 18 6.72 -29.02 -1.23
C LEU A 18 6.01 -29.45 0.07
N GLY A 19 4.87 -30.15 -0.04
CA GLY A 19 4.15 -30.72 1.09
C GLY A 19 3.19 -29.76 1.79
N ALA A 20 2.85 -28.63 1.18
CA ALA A 20 1.82 -27.75 1.72
C ALA A 20 0.46 -28.45 1.71
N VAL A 21 -0.32 -28.28 2.79
CA VAL A 21 -1.71 -28.74 2.85
C VAL A 21 -2.60 -27.65 2.30
N THR A 22 -3.36 -28.02 1.28
CA THR A 22 -3.92 -27.09 0.29
C THR A 22 -5.45 -27.26 0.16
N ASP A 23 -6.09 -28.03 1.04
CA ASP A 23 -7.49 -28.41 0.83
C ASP A 23 -8.48 -27.25 1.02
N GLY A 24 -8.05 -26.16 1.67
CA GLY A 24 -8.86 -24.98 1.96
C GLY A 24 -8.91 -23.91 0.87
N SER A 25 -8.23 -24.08 -0.27
CA SER A 25 -8.21 -23.05 -1.31
C SER A 25 -9.52 -22.91 -2.07
N GLN A 26 -9.75 -21.70 -2.57
CA GLN A 26 -10.98 -21.31 -3.23
C GLN A 26 -10.67 -20.62 -4.55
N PHE A 27 -11.62 -20.67 -5.49
CA PHE A 27 -11.60 -19.91 -6.74
C PHE A 27 -10.36 -20.16 -7.64
N LEU A 28 -9.87 -21.41 -7.65
CA LEU A 28 -8.68 -21.81 -8.42
C LEU A 28 -8.96 -21.98 -9.92
N GLU A 29 -10.22 -22.21 -10.30
CA GLU A 29 -10.60 -22.41 -11.69
C GLU A 29 -10.67 -21.07 -12.44
N PRO A 30 -9.98 -20.93 -13.59
CA PRO A 30 -9.99 -19.68 -14.32
C PRO A 30 -11.38 -19.32 -14.89
N ASP A 31 -12.00 -18.25 -14.36
CA ASP A 31 -13.23 -17.68 -14.91
C ASP A 31 -13.12 -16.16 -15.09
N GLY A 32 -13.11 -15.70 -16.34
CA GLY A 32 -13.00 -14.28 -16.70
C GLY A 32 -14.24 -13.43 -16.38
N LEU A 33 -15.34 -14.05 -15.94
CA LEU A 33 -16.51 -13.33 -15.42
C LEU A 33 -16.37 -12.98 -13.93
N PHE A 34 -15.36 -13.52 -13.24
CA PHE A 34 -15.09 -13.30 -11.82
C PHE A 34 -16.36 -13.37 -10.95
N PRO A 35 -17.11 -14.49 -10.96
CA PRO A 35 -18.45 -14.57 -10.35
C PRO A 35 -18.47 -14.45 -8.82
N ASN A 36 -17.31 -14.56 -8.16
CA ASN A 36 -17.21 -14.59 -6.69
C ASN A 36 -16.95 -13.19 -6.13
N HIS A 37 -15.82 -12.58 -6.50
CA HIS A 37 -15.41 -11.24 -6.11
C HIS A 37 -14.43 -10.69 -7.14
N ILE A 38 -14.13 -9.39 -7.06
CA ILE A 38 -13.07 -8.79 -7.87
C ILE A 38 -11.73 -9.40 -7.43
N PRO A 39 -10.90 -9.92 -8.34
CA PRO A 39 -9.57 -10.47 -8.04
C PRO A 39 -8.58 -9.32 -7.77
N ASN A 40 -8.70 -8.70 -6.60
CA ASN A 40 -7.86 -7.58 -6.19
C ASN A 40 -7.56 -7.73 -4.69
N PRO A 41 -6.29 -7.84 -4.27
CA PRO A 41 -5.94 -7.95 -2.86
C PRO A 41 -6.28 -6.71 -2.03
N GLU A 42 -6.65 -5.57 -2.64
CA GLU A 42 -7.19 -4.40 -1.92
C GLU A 42 -8.72 -4.44 -1.74
N ASP A 43 -9.42 -5.37 -2.39
CA ASP A 43 -10.87 -5.47 -2.32
C ASP A 43 -11.32 -6.11 -1.00
N LYS A 44 -12.32 -5.50 -0.36
CA LYS A 44 -12.80 -5.94 0.97
C LYS A 44 -13.48 -7.31 0.92
N ALA A 45 -14.26 -7.59 -0.13
CA ALA A 45 -14.96 -8.87 -0.24
C ALA A 45 -13.97 -10.00 -0.56
N ALA A 46 -12.96 -9.71 -1.39
CA ALA A 46 -11.86 -10.64 -1.66
C ALA A 46 -11.07 -10.97 -0.38
N MET A 47 -10.67 -9.96 0.40
CA MET A 47 -9.96 -10.15 1.66
C MET A 47 -10.80 -10.87 2.73
N GLU A 48 -12.11 -10.58 2.79
CA GLU A 48 -13.03 -11.29 3.69
C GLU A 48 -13.14 -12.77 3.31
N ALA A 49 -13.25 -13.09 2.01
CA ALA A 49 -13.34 -14.47 1.53
C ALA A 49 -12.11 -15.30 1.93
N ILE A 50 -10.89 -14.81 1.66
CA ILE A 50 -9.66 -15.52 2.04
C ILE A 50 -9.51 -15.61 3.56
N THR A 51 -9.94 -14.58 4.31
CA THR A 51 -9.92 -14.61 5.77
C THR A 51 -10.83 -15.71 6.33
N GLN A 52 -12.05 -15.81 5.81
CA GLN A 52 -12.97 -16.88 6.20
C GLN A 52 -12.43 -18.27 5.80
N ALA A 53 -11.81 -18.39 4.62
CA ALA A 53 -11.17 -19.64 4.21
C ALA A 53 -10.07 -20.07 5.18
N VAL A 54 -9.22 -19.15 5.64
CA VAL A 54 -8.19 -19.43 6.64
C VAL A 54 -8.79 -19.89 7.97
N LEU A 55 -9.79 -19.17 8.49
CA LEU A 55 -10.42 -19.49 9.77
C LEU A 55 -11.15 -20.83 9.73
N ASN A 56 -11.93 -21.09 8.68
CA ASN A 56 -12.72 -22.31 8.52
C ASN A 56 -11.85 -23.56 8.40
N ASN A 57 -10.71 -23.44 7.71
CA ASN A 57 -9.78 -24.55 7.50
C ASN A 57 -8.67 -24.64 8.55
N LYS A 58 -8.62 -23.69 9.51
CA LYS A 58 -7.53 -23.54 10.47
C LYS A 58 -6.17 -23.50 9.78
N ALA A 59 -6.11 -22.82 8.64
CA ALA A 59 -4.91 -22.75 7.81
C ALA A 59 -3.82 -21.93 8.52
N ASP A 60 -2.57 -22.28 8.27
CA ASP A 60 -1.43 -21.55 8.81
C ASP A 60 -1.25 -20.17 8.16
N LEU A 61 -1.57 -20.06 6.88
CA LEU A 61 -1.42 -18.85 6.09
C LEU A 61 -2.41 -18.88 4.93
N GLY A 62 -3.10 -17.78 4.68
CA GLY A 62 -3.83 -17.51 3.45
C GLY A 62 -3.02 -16.61 2.54
N ILE A 63 -3.08 -16.85 1.23
CA ILE A 63 -2.42 -16.03 0.21
C ILE A 63 -3.47 -15.72 -0.86
N ILE A 64 -3.52 -14.46 -1.28
CA ILE A 64 -4.39 -14.00 -2.37
C ILE A 64 -3.56 -13.19 -3.38
N PHE A 65 -3.91 -13.36 -4.65
CA PHE A 65 -3.32 -12.65 -5.77
C PHE A 65 -4.38 -11.85 -6.52
N ASP A 66 -3.94 -10.89 -7.31
CA ASP A 66 -4.80 -10.34 -8.35
C ASP A 66 -4.77 -11.21 -9.63
N THR A 67 -5.32 -10.67 -10.73
CA THR A 67 -5.60 -11.50 -11.92
C THR A 67 -4.35 -12.02 -12.61
N ASP A 68 -3.28 -11.22 -12.65
CA ASP A 68 -1.99 -11.48 -13.30
C ASP A 68 -0.83 -11.74 -12.35
N VAL A 69 -1.10 -11.81 -11.04
CA VAL A 69 -0.19 -12.32 -9.99
C VAL A 69 1.00 -11.39 -9.71
N ASP A 70 0.94 -10.15 -10.21
CA ASP A 70 1.92 -9.12 -9.87
C ASP A 70 1.65 -8.51 -8.48
N ARG A 71 0.40 -8.58 -8.00
CA ARG A 71 0.01 -8.15 -6.66
C ARG A 71 -0.37 -9.30 -5.77
N SER A 72 -0.01 -9.18 -4.50
CA SER A 72 -0.34 -10.17 -3.48
C SER A 72 -0.70 -9.56 -2.14
N ALA A 73 -1.48 -10.30 -1.35
CA ALA A 73 -1.65 -10.10 0.07
C ALA A 73 -1.70 -11.45 0.79
N ALA A 74 -1.57 -11.43 2.11
CA ALA A 74 -1.66 -12.63 2.94
C ALA A 74 -2.61 -12.43 4.11
N VAL A 75 -3.03 -13.54 4.73
CA VAL A 75 -3.81 -13.56 5.97
C VAL A 75 -3.17 -14.55 6.92
N ASP A 76 -2.91 -14.14 8.16
CA ASP A 76 -2.34 -15.03 9.16
C ASP A 76 -3.37 -16.05 9.69
N SER A 77 -2.91 -17.04 10.47
CA SER A 77 -3.78 -18.09 11.01
C SER A 77 -4.84 -17.62 12.01
N SER A 78 -4.77 -16.37 12.47
CA SER A 78 -5.79 -15.72 13.31
C SER A 78 -6.82 -14.93 12.50
N GLY A 79 -6.68 -14.88 11.17
CA GLY A 79 -7.51 -14.09 10.29
C GLY A 79 -7.05 -12.63 10.16
N ARG A 80 -5.85 -12.27 10.63
CA ARG A 80 -5.33 -10.92 10.48
C ARG A 80 -4.78 -10.72 9.08
N GLU A 81 -5.30 -9.73 8.38
CA GLU A 81 -4.82 -9.33 7.06
C GLU A 81 -3.40 -8.75 7.13
N LEU A 82 -2.52 -9.30 6.30
CA LEU A 82 -1.18 -8.84 6.00
C LEU A 82 -1.21 -8.18 4.61
N ASN A 83 -1.71 -6.96 4.58
CA ASN A 83 -1.91 -6.15 3.37
C ASN A 83 -1.43 -4.71 3.61
N ARG A 84 -1.22 -3.95 2.53
CA ARG A 84 -0.83 -2.53 2.55
C ARG A 84 0.42 -2.31 3.40
N ASN A 85 0.39 -1.35 4.34
CA ASN A 85 1.51 -1.06 5.24
C ASN A 85 2.00 -2.29 6.02
N ARG A 86 1.12 -3.25 6.39
CA ARG A 86 1.53 -4.45 7.13
C ARG A 86 2.36 -5.40 6.28
N LEU A 87 2.00 -5.56 5.00
CA LEU A 87 2.76 -6.40 4.09
C LEU A 87 4.13 -5.77 3.79
N ILE A 88 4.19 -4.45 3.58
CA ILE A 88 5.46 -3.74 3.41
C ILE A 88 6.32 -3.87 4.67
N ALA A 89 5.74 -3.72 5.87
CA ALA A 89 6.47 -3.91 7.13
C ALA A 89 7.05 -5.31 7.25
N LEU A 90 6.26 -6.34 6.91
CA LEU A 90 6.68 -7.74 6.95
C LEU A 90 7.82 -8.02 5.97
N MET A 91 7.67 -7.59 4.72
CA MET A 91 8.72 -7.72 3.70
C MET A 91 9.98 -6.94 4.08
N SER A 92 9.82 -5.74 4.64
CA SER A 92 10.95 -4.93 5.14
C SER A 92 11.70 -5.66 6.24
N ALA A 93 11.01 -6.30 7.19
CA ALA A 93 11.64 -7.06 8.26
C ALA A 93 12.47 -8.23 7.72
N ILE A 94 11.93 -8.99 6.75
CA ILE A 94 12.65 -10.11 6.12
C ILE A 94 13.87 -9.59 5.35
N VAL A 95 13.71 -8.55 4.52
CA VAL A 95 14.80 -8.01 3.70
C VAL A 95 15.89 -7.34 4.54
N LEU A 96 15.54 -6.68 5.64
CA LEU A 96 16.52 -6.01 6.50
C LEU A 96 17.31 -6.99 7.38
N GLU A 97 16.81 -8.21 7.61
CA GLU A 97 17.62 -9.28 8.20
C GLU A 97 18.73 -9.74 7.24
N GLU A 98 18.42 -9.81 5.94
CA GLU A 98 19.37 -10.25 4.89
C GLU A 98 20.31 -9.11 4.45
N HIS A 99 19.80 -7.88 4.43
CA HIS A 99 20.50 -6.67 3.98
C HIS A 99 20.36 -5.52 4.99
N PRO A 100 21.06 -5.59 6.14
CA PRO A 100 20.96 -4.57 7.18
C PRO A 100 21.25 -3.15 6.66
N GLY A 101 20.39 -2.19 7.01
CA GLY A 101 20.57 -0.78 6.65
C GLY A 101 20.19 -0.41 5.22
N THR A 102 19.68 -1.36 4.42
CA THR A 102 19.18 -1.10 3.06
C THR A 102 18.03 -0.10 3.05
N THR A 103 17.87 0.56 1.91
CA THR A 103 16.73 1.42 1.64
C THR A 103 15.53 0.58 1.19
N VAL A 104 14.36 0.87 1.75
CA VAL A 104 13.07 0.35 1.31
C VAL A 104 12.34 1.48 0.59
N VAL A 105 12.06 1.29 -0.69
CA VAL A 105 11.35 2.28 -1.52
C VAL A 105 9.86 1.94 -1.53
N THR A 106 9.01 2.92 -1.23
CA THR A 106 7.55 2.72 -1.25
C THR A 106 6.81 3.80 -2.01
N ASP A 107 5.51 3.60 -2.25
CA ASP A 107 4.62 4.65 -2.71
C ASP A 107 4.39 5.75 -1.65
N SER A 108 3.86 6.88 -2.10
CA SER A 108 3.74 8.13 -1.33
C SER A 108 2.70 8.08 -0.22
N VAL A 109 1.79 7.09 -0.26
CA VAL A 109 0.65 6.98 0.64
C VAL A 109 0.95 6.11 1.87
N THR A 110 2.16 5.56 2.00
CA THR A 110 2.53 4.79 3.19
C THR A 110 2.48 5.63 4.47
N SER A 111 2.21 4.94 5.59
CA SER A 111 1.98 5.58 6.87
C SER A 111 3.25 6.14 7.51
N ASP A 112 3.09 7.12 8.39
CA ASP A 112 4.20 7.57 9.24
C ASP A 112 4.61 6.45 10.23
N GLY A 113 3.67 5.62 10.68
CA GLY A 113 3.93 4.44 11.50
C GLY A 113 4.85 3.42 10.81
N LEU A 114 4.67 3.18 9.50
CA LEU A 114 5.57 2.34 8.71
C LEU A 114 6.97 2.96 8.61
N THR A 115 7.05 4.29 8.43
CA THR A 115 8.33 5.01 8.40
C THR A 115 9.09 4.82 9.71
N VAL A 116 8.43 5.04 10.85
CA VAL A 116 9.03 4.85 12.17
C VAL A 116 9.46 3.39 12.38
N PHE A 117 8.62 2.45 11.96
CA PHE A 117 8.91 1.03 12.08
C PHE A 117 10.17 0.62 11.30
N ILE A 118 10.27 0.98 10.02
CA ILE A 118 11.44 0.68 9.18
C ILE A 118 12.71 1.35 9.72
N GLU A 119 12.65 2.65 10.05
CA GLU A 119 13.85 3.41 10.41
C GLU A 119 14.30 3.19 11.86
N LYS A 120 13.37 3.06 12.81
CA LYS A 120 13.69 3.02 14.24
C LYS A 120 13.71 1.61 14.81
N LYS A 121 12.82 0.73 14.36
CA LYS A 121 12.77 -0.65 14.85
C LYS A 121 13.64 -1.58 14.00
N LEU A 122 13.55 -1.52 12.68
CA LEU A 122 14.30 -2.41 11.79
C LEU A 122 15.69 -1.88 11.40
N GLY A 123 15.97 -0.59 11.61
CA GLY A 123 17.27 0.01 11.29
C GLY A 123 17.54 0.20 9.79
N GLY A 124 16.49 0.17 8.96
CA GLY A 124 16.57 0.47 7.53
C GLY A 124 16.44 1.97 7.22
N LYS A 125 16.31 2.29 5.93
CA LYS A 125 15.97 3.65 5.47
C LYS A 125 14.67 3.60 4.69
N HIS A 126 13.69 4.44 5.04
CA HIS A 126 12.44 4.50 4.29
C HIS A 126 12.52 5.60 3.23
N HIS A 127 12.35 5.24 1.96
CA HIS A 127 12.30 6.17 0.84
C HIS A 127 10.89 6.17 0.23
N ARG A 128 10.05 7.11 0.67
CA ARG A 128 8.73 7.33 0.09
C ARG A 128 8.86 8.08 -1.25
N PHE A 129 8.38 7.47 -2.32
CA PHE A 129 8.43 8.01 -3.67
C PHE A 129 7.03 8.17 -4.28
N LYS A 130 6.96 8.54 -5.56
CA LYS A 130 5.70 8.69 -6.31
C LYS A 130 4.97 7.36 -6.43
N ARG A 131 3.66 7.38 -6.23
CA ARG A 131 2.80 6.21 -6.45
C ARG A 131 2.82 5.76 -7.92
N GLY A 132 2.57 4.48 -8.14
CA GLY A 132 2.68 3.72 -9.38
C GLY A 132 3.86 2.75 -9.31
N TYR A 133 3.61 1.44 -9.41
CA TYR A 133 4.59 0.37 -9.20
C TYR A 133 5.90 0.62 -9.94
N LYS A 134 5.80 1.03 -11.22
CA LYS A 134 6.96 1.35 -12.04
C LYS A 134 7.79 2.51 -11.48
N ASN A 135 7.15 3.56 -10.96
CA ASN A 135 7.87 4.69 -10.35
C ASN A 135 8.67 4.22 -9.12
N VAL A 136 8.08 3.34 -8.31
CA VAL A 136 8.69 2.80 -7.08
C VAL A 136 9.86 1.87 -7.43
N ILE A 137 9.69 0.99 -8.42
CA ILE A 137 10.75 0.09 -8.91
C ILE A 137 11.89 0.86 -9.58
N ASP A 138 11.58 1.77 -10.50
CA ASP A 138 12.57 2.57 -11.22
C ASP A 138 13.39 3.44 -10.25
N GLU A 139 12.77 3.94 -9.18
CA GLU A 139 13.49 4.68 -8.14
C GLU A 139 14.44 3.78 -7.34
N ALA A 140 14.03 2.56 -6.98
CA ALA A 140 14.94 1.61 -6.34
C ALA A 140 16.15 1.26 -7.23
N ILE A 141 15.93 1.09 -8.53
CA ILE A 141 17.00 0.91 -9.52
C ILE A 141 17.89 2.15 -9.58
N ARG A 142 17.30 3.35 -9.64
CA ARG A 142 18.03 4.61 -9.70
C ARG A 142 18.92 4.80 -8.47
N LEU A 143 18.40 4.56 -7.27
CA LEU A 143 19.16 4.64 -6.01
C LEU A 143 20.37 3.69 -6.04
N ASN A 144 20.17 2.43 -6.46
CA ASN A 144 21.27 1.48 -6.60
C ASN A 144 22.33 1.96 -7.61
N SER A 145 21.93 2.60 -8.71
CA SER A 145 22.89 3.09 -9.72
C SER A 145 23.76 4.25 -9.25
N ILE A 146 23.34 4.97 -8.19
CA ILE A 146 24.12 6.05 -7.56
C ILE A 146 24.80 5.63 -6.24
N GLY A 147 24.81 4.33 -5.94
CA GLY A 147 25.46 3.78 -4.74
C GLY A 147 24.62 3.84 -3.46
N GLU A 148 23.33 4.17 -3.56
CA GLU A 148 22.37 4.06 -2.45
C GLU A 148 21.71 2.68 -2.51
N GLU A 149 22.16 1.76 -1.66
CA GLU A 149 21.67 0.39 -1.67
C GLU A 149 20.17 0.32 -1.31
N SER A 150 19.40 -0.32 -2.18
CA SER A 150 17.99 -0.67 -2.00
C SER A 150 17.80 -2.11 -2.45
N HIS A 151 17.04 -2.88 -1.68
CA HIS A 151 16.73 -4.28 -2.00
C HIS A 151 15.23 -4.56 -2.16
N LEU A 152 14.37 -3.62 -1.75
CA LEU A 152 12.92 -3.76 -1.78
C LEU A 152 12.26 -2.48 -2.32
N ALA A 153 11.37 -2.68 -3.29
CA ALA A 153 10.49 -1.67 -3.85
C ALA A 153 9.05 -2.19 -3.73
N MET A 154 8.17 -1.51 -3.00
CA MET A 154 6.83 -2.04 -2.73
C MET A 154 5.75 -0.97 -2.53
N GLU A 155 4.56 -1.20 -3.07
CA GLU A 155 3.41 -0.30 -2.91
C GLU A 155 2.38 -0.80 -1.91
N THR A 156 1.57 0.11 -1.37
CA THR A 156 0.40 -0.25 -0.55
C THR A 156 -0.66 -1.06 -1.30
N SER A 157 -0.62 -1.08 -2.64
CA SER A 157 -1.52 -1.87 -3.49
C SER A 157 -1.17 -3.35 -3.60
N GLY A 158 0.00 -3.77 -3.10
CA GLY A 158 0.47 -5.15 -3.16
C GLY A 158 1.47 -5.45 -4.27
N HIS A 159 1.78 -4.48 -5.15
CA HIS A 159 2.90 -4.57 -6.10
C HIS A 159 4.22 -4.56 -5.34
N GLY A 160 5.18 -5.38 -5.76
CA GLY A 160 6.43 -5.57 -5.05
C GLY A 160 7.51 -6.19 -5.92
N ALA A 161 8.72 -5.64 -5.82
CA ALA A 161 9.89 -6.12 -6.52
C ALA A 161 11.11 -6.15 -5.60
N LEU A 162 11.92 -7.19 -5.76
CA LEU A 162 13.17 -7.39 -5.03
C LEU A 162 14.36 -7.32 -5.98
N LYS A 163 15.48 -6.79 -5.50
CA LYS A 163 16.74 -6.72 -6.26
C LYS A 163 17.24 -8.10 -6.68
N GLU A 164 17.12 -9.08 -5.81
CA GLU A 164 17.49 -10.48 -6.08
C GLU A 164 16.61 -11.14 -7.16
N ASN A 165 15.38 -10.67 -7.33
CA ASN A 165 14.47 -11.12 -8.39
C ASN A 165 14.47 -10.15 -9.59
N HIS A 166 15.61 -9.53 -9.87
CA HIS A 166 15.84 -8.67 -11.04
C HIS A 166 14.86 -7.50 -11.19
N TRP A 167 14.29 -7.00 -10.09
CA TRP A 167 13.29 -5.93 -10.10
C TRP A 167 12.02 -6.26 -10.91
N LEU A 168 11.71 -7.54 -11.08
CA LEU A 168 10.42 -7.97 -11.59
C LEU A 168 9.35 -7.69 -10.53
N ASP A 169 8.24 -7.09 -10.96
CA ASP A 169 7.04 -6.94 -10.15
C ASP A 169 6.35 -8.32 -10.08
N ASP A 170 6.44 -8.95 -8.91
CA ASP A 170 6.17 -10.38 -8.77
C ASP A 170 5.60 -10.68 -7.39
N GLY A 171 4.27 -10.64 -7.31
CA GLY A 171 3.52 -10.94 -6.10
C GLY A 171 3.76 -12.37 -5.62
N ALA A 172 3.92 -13.33 -6.55
CA ALA A 172 4.22 -14.72 -6.18
C ALA A 172 5.57 -14.84 -5.48
N TYR A 173 6.60 -14.16 -5.98
CA TYR A 173 7.92 -14.16 -5.35
C TYR A 173 7.90 -13.50 -3.97
N MET A 174 7.13 -12.42 -3.77
CA MET A 174 6.92 -11.85 -2.43
C MET A 174 6.36 -12.90 -1.46
N MET A 175 5.38 -13.68 -1.90
CA MET A 175 4.78 -14.73 -1.08
C MET A 175 5.75 -15.90 -0.80
N VAL A 176 6.64 -16.21 -1.74
CA VAL A 176 7.72 -17.19 -1.52
C VAL A 176 8.64 -16.76 -0.38
N LYS A 177 8.97 -15.46 -0.25
CA LYS A 177 9.78 -14.95 0.88
C LYS A 177 9.09 -15.19 2.23
N LEU A 178 7.77 -14.95 2.31
CA LEU A 178 6.96 -15.24 3.51
C LEU A 178 6.94 -16.74 3.81
N LEU A 179 6.68 -17.57 2.80
CA LEU A 179 6.63 -19.02 2.94
C LEU A 179 7.97 -19.60 3.38
N ASN A 180 9.09 -19.11 2.84
CA ASN A 180 10.43 -19.50 3.26
C ASN A 180 10.68 -19.15 4.74
N LYS A 181 10.27 -17.95 5.17
CA LYS A 181 10.39 -17.53 6.58
C LYS A 181 9.57 -18.44 7.50
N LEU A 182 8.33 -18.76 7.11
CA LEU A 182 7.45 -19.66 7.85
C LEU A 182 8.01 -21.09 7.91
N ALA A 183 8.44 -21.64 6.77
CA ALA A 183 9.01 -22.97 6.67
C ALA A 183 10.31 -23.09 7.48
N GLY A 184 11.21 -22.11 7.37
CA GLY A 184 12.44 -22.03 8.15
C GLY A 184 12.17 -22.03 9.66
N ALA A 185 11.19 -21.24 10.12
CA ALA A 185 10.79 -21.23 11.53
C ALA A 185 10.25 -22.59 12.00
N ARG A 186 9.48 -23.29 11.15
CA ARG A 186 8.95 -24.63 11.44
C ARG A 186 10.03 -25.69 11.59
N THR A 187 11.16 -25.56 10.89
CA THR A 187 12.30 -26.48 11.09
C THR A 187 12.87 -26.41 12.51
N LEU A 188 12.79 -25.24 13.14
CA LEU A 188 13.29 -25.01 14.50
C LEU A 188 12.23 -25.32 15.57
N ASN A 189 10.96 -25.04 15.26
CA ASN A 189 9.83 -25.33 16.13
C ASN A 189 8.62 -25.83 15.30
N PRO A 190 8.35 -27.14 15.26
CA PRO A 190 7.25 -27.70 14.47
C PRO A 190 5.85 -27.16 14.81
N ASN A 191 5.68 -26.61 16.02
CA ASN A 191 4.41 -26.06 16.49
C ASN A 191 4.29 -24.55 16.22
N ILE A 192 5.27 -23.92 15.56
CA ILE A 192 5.18 -22.50 15.20
C ILE A 192 4.26 -22.35 13.97
N GLY A 193 3.16 -21.63 14.17
CA GLY A 193 2.26 -21.20 13.10
C GLY A 193 2.70 -19.87 12.49
N SER A 194 1.76 -19.13 11.91
CA SER A 194 1.99 -17.78 11.38
C SER A 194 2.48 -16.75 12.39
N LYS A 195 2.51 -17.09 13.70
CA LYS A 195 3.03 -16.22 14.75
C LYS A 195 4.43 -15.67 14.43
N VAL A 196 5.27 -16.46 13.75
CA VAL A 196 6.57 -15.97 13.29
C VAL A 196 6.47 -14.74 12.37
N LEU A 197 5.45 -14.68 11.52
CA LEU A 197 5.22 -13.55 10.62
C LEU A 197 4.63 -12.35 11.36
N THR A 198 3.70 -12.58 12.28
CA THR A 198 3.11 -11.47 13.06
C THR A 198 4.07 -10.87 14.08
N ASP A 199 4.97 -11.68 14.65
CA ASP A 199 6.03 -11.22 15.53
C ASP A 199 6.99 -10.26 14.80
N LEU A 200 7.25 -10.50 13.51
CA LEU A 200 8.10 -9.61 12.70
C LEU A 200 7.51 -8.20 12.56
N VAL A 201 6.18 -8.05 12.61
CA VAL A 201 5.49 -6.76 12.50
C VAL A 201 4.95 -6.24 13.83
N GLU A 202 5.34 -6.84 14.96
CA GLU A 202 4.99 -6.35 16.28
C GLU A 202 5.44 -4.89 16.45
N GLY A 203 4.65 -4.04 17.10
CA GLY A 203 5.02 -2.63 17.30
C GLY A 203 4.96 -1.75 16.04
N LEU A 204 4.48 -2.27 14.91
CA LEU A 204 4.03 -1.43 13.80
C LEU A 204 2.82 -0.61 14.28
N GLU A 205 3.00 0.71 14.33
CA GLU A 205 1.92 1.63 14.70
C GLU A 205 0.97 1.85 13.52
N GLU A 206 -0.34 1.79 13.80
CA GLU A 206 -1.39 2.01 12.83
C GLU A 206 -2.31 3.14 13.32
N ALA A 207 -2.67 4.05 12.41
CA ALA A 207 -3.55 5.15 12.74
C ALA A 207 -4.98 4.64 13.01
N ALA A 208 -5.65 5.22 14.01
CA ALA A 208 -7.04 4.89 14.31
C ALA A 208 -8.00 5.29 13.16
N VAL A 209 -7.65 6.32 12.40
CA VAL A 209 -8.39 6.78 11.22
C VAL A 209 -7.45 6.79 10.04
N THR A 210 -7.82 6.04 8.99
CA THR A 210 -7.17 6.07 7.67
C THR A 210 -8.25 6.15 6.60
N VAL A 211 -8.19 7.16 5.74
CA VAL A 211 -9.19 7.38 4.69
C VAL A 211 -8.55 7.85 3.39
N GLU A 212 -9.12 7.43 2.26
CA GLU A 212 -8.88 8.00 0.94
C GLU A 212 -10.17 8.67 0.45
N ILE A 213 -10.08 9.95 0.12
CA ILE A 213 -11.18 10.75 -0.43
C ILE A 213 -10.76 11.16 -1.84
N ARG A 214 -11.62 10.91 -2.84
CA ARG A 214 -11.33 11.26 -4.23
C ARG A 214 -12.09 12.51 -4.64
N LEU A 215 -11.37 13.60 -4.91
CA LEU A 215 -11.94 14.86 -5.38
C LEU A 215 -11.88 14.86 -6.91
N LYS A 216 -13.05 14.81 -7.58
CA LYS A 216 -13.09 14.74 -9.05
C LYS A 216 -12.90 16.14 -9.63
N ILE A 217 -12.13 16.24 -10.70
CA ILE A 217 -12.02 17.45 -11.52
C ILE A 217 -13.01 17.30 -12.67
N ASP A 218 -13.95 18.23 -12.78
CA ASP A 218 -14.83 18.30 -13.95
C ASP A 218 -14.03 18.81 -15.15
N GLN A 219 -13.58 17.86 -15.99
CA GLN A 219 -12.81 18.12 -17.20
C GLN A 219 -13.55 19.02 -18.22
N ASN A 220 -14.88 19.11 -18.12
CA ASN A 220 -15.72 19.92 -19.00
C ASN A 220 -16.07 21.30 -18.42
N HIS A 221 -15.58 21.62 -17.22
CA HIS A 221 -15.89 22.88 -16.56
C HIS A 221 -15.24 24.07 -17.28
N ALA A 222 -15.93 25.22 -17.30
CA ALA A 222 -15.49 26.42 -18.02
C ALA A 222 -14.13 26.96 -17.53
N ASP A 223 -13.82 26.78 -16.23
CA ASP A 223 -12.56 27.20 -15.62
C ASP A 223 -11.32 26.52 -16.23
N LEU A 224 -11.47 25.30 -16.76
CA LEU A 224 -10.37 24.60 -17.42
C LEU A 224 -10.12 25.14 -18.82
N LYS A 225 -11.07 25.88 -19.42
CA LYS A 225 -10.96 26.50 -20.75
C LYS A 225 -10.55 25.51 -21.85
N GLY A 226 -11.00 24.26 -21.74
CA GLY A 226 -10.62 23.17 -22.64
C GLY A 226 -9.19 22.64 -22.46
N GLY A 227 -8.46 23.10 -21.44
CA GLY A 227 -7.13 22.62 -21.08
C GLY A 227 -7.16 21.29 -20.31
N PRO A 228 -6.00 20.64 -20.13
CA PRO A 228 -5.91 19.36 -19.43
C PRO A 228 -6.19 19.53 -17.92
N PHE A 229 -6.83 18.54 -17.29
CA PHE A 229 -7.05 18.56 -15.83
C PHE A 229 -5.75 18.68 -15.03
N ARG A 230 -4.60 18.29 -15.61
CA ARG A 230 -3.31 18.31 -14.91
C ARG A 230 -2.90 19.71 -14.51
N ASP A 231 -2.99 20.68 -15.42
CA ASP A 231 -2.64 22.08 -15.15
C ASP A 231 -3.54 22.68 -14.05
N TYR A 232 -4.82 22.30 -14.05
CA TYR A 232 -5.78 22.70 -13.03
C TYR A 232 -5.44 22.08 -11.66
N GLY A 233 -5.17 20.77 -11.64
CA GLY A 233 -4.75 20.03 -10.45
C GLY A 233 -3.44 20.56 -9.85
N GLU A 234 -2.45 20.85 -10.68
CA GLU A 234 -1.18 21.46 -10.25
C GLU A 234 -1.38 22.85 -9.64
N SER A 235 -2.29 23.64 -10.20
CA SER A 235 -2.66 24.95 -9.65
C SER A 235 -3.29 24.83 -8.25
N ILE A 236 -4.15 23.82 -8.03
CA ILE A 236 -4.72 23.50 -6.72
C ILE A 236 -3.62 23.12 -5.73
N LEU A 237 -2.71 22.23 -6.12
CA LEU A 237 -1.61 21.79 -5.25
C LEU A 237 -0.71 22.96 -4.86
N LYS A 238 -0.35 23.82 -5.81
CA LYS A 238 0.46 25.02 -5.55
C LYS A 238 -0.26 26.00 -4.61
N HIS A 239 -1.57 26.19 -4.78
CA HIS A 239 -2.36 27.03 -3.88
C HIS A 239 -2.41 26.44 -2.47
N LEU A 240 -2.64 25.13 -2.36
CA LEU A 240 -2.61 24.42 -1.09
C LEU A 240 -1.27 24.63 -0.36
N GLU A 241 -0.13 24.53 -1.03
CA GLU A 241 1.17 24.82 -0.40
C GLU A 241 1.25 26.24 0.19
N SER A 242 0.73 27.23 -0.54
CA SER A 242 0.66 28.63 -0.07
C SER A 242 -0.23 28.78 1.15
N VAL A 243 -1.40 28.15 1.17
CA VAL A 243 -2.32 28.15 2.32
C VAL A 243 -1.66 27.50 3.54
N ILE A 244 -1.06 26.32 3.35
CA ILE A 244 -0.42 25.55 4.43
C ILE A 244 0.76 26.30 5.04
N SER A 245 1.54 27.02 4.24
CA SER A 245 2.69 27.80 4.73
C SER A 245 2.32 28.88 5.75
N LYS A 246 1.04 29.25 5.85
CA LYS A 246 0.51 30.27 6.76
C LYS A 246 -0.07 29.70 8.05
N ASP A 247 -0.32 28.39 8.13
CA ASP A 247 -0.86 27.74 9.34
C ASP A 247 0.29 27.20 10.20
N PRO A 248 0.53 27.74 11.41
CA PRO A 248 1.61 27.28 12.28
C PRO A 248 1.41 25.86 12.82
N ASN A 249 0.20 25.30 12.72
CA ASN A 249 -0.09 23.94 13.18
C ASN A 249 0.18 22.87 12.11
N LEU A 250 0.51 23.29 10.89
CA LEU A 250 0.72 22.42 9.75
C LEU A 250 2.17 22.52 9.28
N ARG A 251 2.75 21.37 8.97
CA ARG A 251 4.14 21.28 8.52
C ARG A 251 4.22 20.39 7.29
N LYS A 252 4.64 20.97 6.17
CA LYS A 252 4.95 20.22 4.94
C LYS A 252 6.04 19.19 5.24
N ALA A 253 5.89 17.99 4.66
CA ALA A 253 6.90 16.95 4.76
C ALA A 253 8.23 17.45 4.17
N PRO A 254 9.36 17.31 4.89
CA PRO A 254 10.64 17.85 4.44
C PRO A 254 11.17 17.16 3.18
N LYS A 255 10.85 15.87 3.02
CA LYS A 255 11.08 15.08 1.82
C LYS A 255 9.73 14.63 1.29
N ASN A 256 9.37 15.09 0.09
CA ASN A 256 8.14 14.71 -0.57
C ASN A 256 8.35 14.69 -2.09
N HIS A 257 8.01 13.58 -2.73
CA HIS A 257 8.22 13.38 -4.17
C HIS A 257 6.93 13.43 -4.98
N GLU A 258 5.76 13.53 -4.32
CA GLU A 258 4.45 13.56 -4.97
C GLU A 258 3.47 14.44 -4.20
N GLY A 259 2.72 15.28 -4.93
CA GLY A 259 1.65 16.09 -4.36
C GLY A 259 2.11 16.99 -3.20
N VAL A 260 1.21 17.19 -2.24
CA VAL A 260 1.42 18.00 -1.04
C VAL A 260 1.13 17.13 0.18
N ARG A 261 2.19 16.62 0.82
CA ARG A 261 2.11 15.89 2.09
C ARG A 261 2.39 16.82 3.26
N VAL A 262 1.51 16.81 4.26
CA VAL A 262 1.55 17.72 5.41
C VAL A 262 1.20 16.96 6.67
N SER A 263 2.00 17.15 7.72
CA SER A 263 1.71 16.65 9.06
C SER A 263 1.16 17.78 9.93
N GLY A 264 0.25 17.46 10.83
CA GLY A 264 -0.33 18.40 11.78
C GLY A 264 -1.44 17.76 12.60
N TYR A 265 -1.82 18.39 13.70
CA TYR A 265 -2.91 17.92 14.57
C TYR A 265 -2.79 16.45 15.04
N GLY A 266 -1.58 15.87 15.08
CA GLY A 266 -1.39 14.46 15.44
C GLY A 266 -1.65 13.45 14.30
N GLY A 267 -1.71 13.91 13.06
CA GLY A 267 -1.85 13.09 11.86
C GLY A 267 -1.14 13.69 10.64
N TRP A 268 -1.49 13.22 9.46
CA TRP A 268 -1.02 13.75 8.19
C TRP A 268 -2.08 13.64 7.09
N PHE A 269 -1.94 14.47 6.06
CA PHE A 269 -2.65 14.30 4.79
C PHE A 269 -1.68 14.34 3.62
N LEU A 270 -2.05 13.69 2.51
CA LEU A 270 -1.44 13.84 1.19
C LEU A 270 -2.54 14.13 0.18
N LEU A 271 -2.50 15.31 -0.44
CA LEU A 271 -3.27 15.59 -1.65
C LEU A 271 -2.34 15.44 -2.84
N ARG A 272 -2.69 14.59 -3.80
CA ARG A 272 -1.89 14.35 -5.01
C ARG A 272 -2.75 14.37 -6.26
N LEU A 273 -2.12 14.52 -7.42
CA LEU A 273 -2.75 14.39 -8.71
C LEU A 273 -2.72 12.93 -9.17
N SER A 274 -3.87 12.41 -9.62
CA SER A 274 -3.93 11.08 -10.21
C SER A 274 -3.14 11.03 -11.53
N LEU A 275 -2.48 9.90 -11.79
CA LEU A 275 -1.68 9.69 -13.00
C LEU A 275 -2.56 9.56 -14.25
N HIS A 276 -3.76 8.99 -14.13
CA HIS A 276 -4.60 8.60 -15.27
C HIS A 276 -5.93 9.35 -15.33
N ASP A 277 -6.54 9.58 -14.16
CA ASP A 277 -7.90 10.11 -14.07
C ASP A 277 -7.91 11.59 -13.66
N PRO A 278 -8.94 12.36 -14.05
CA PRO A 278 -9.14 13.74 -13.60
C PRO A 278 -9.60 13.78 -12.13
N VAL A 279 -8.72 13.39 -11.21
CA VAL A 279 -9.00 13.24 -9.79
C VAL A 279 -7.80 13.69 -8.96
N LEU A 280 -8.07 14.34 -7.83
CA LEU A 280 -7.11 14.56 -6.74
C LEU A 280 -7.43 13.61 -5.57
N PRO A 281 -6.71 12.47 -5.42
CA PRO A 281 -6.80 11.65 -4.23
C PRO A 281 -6.23 12.39 -3.02
N LEU A 282 -7.02 12.42 -1.95
CA LEU A 282 -6.68 12.91 -0.63
C LEU A 282 -6.60 11.74 0.34
N ASN A 283 -5.39 11.40 0.79
CA ASN A 283 -5.18 10.43 1.86
C ASN A 283 -5.05 11.18 3.19
N ILE A 284 -5.73 10.71 4.24
CA ILE A 284 -5.61 11.26 5.60
C ILE A 284 -5.39 10.09 6.58
N GLU A 285 -4.42 10.27 7.48
CA GLU A 285 -4.28 9.44 8.67
C GLU A 285 -4.25 10.29 9.93
N ALA A 286 -4.93 9.86 10.99
CA ALA A 286 -4.91 10.53 12.28
C ALA A 286 -5.23 9.57 13.44
N GLN A 287 -4.87 9.98 14.66
CA GLN A 287 -5.16 9.23 15.89
C GLN A 287 -6.62 9.40 16.36
N SER A 288 -7.33 10.40 15.85
CA SER A 288 -8.73 10.63 16.16
C SER A 288 -9.50 11.16 14.97
N LYS A 289 -10.81 10.95 14.97
CA LYS A 289 -11.71 11.51 13.95
C LYS A 289 -11.66 13.04 13.91
N ASN A 290 -11.62 13.67 15.08
CA ASN A 290 -11.55 15.13 15.19
C ASN A 290 -10.28 15.69 14.54
N ASP A 291 -9.15 15.01 14.69
CA ASP A 291 -7.90 15.43 14.07
C ASP A 291 -7.90 15.20 12.56
N ALA A 292 -8.48 14.09 12.10
CA ALA A 292 -8.70 13.85 10.68
C ALA A 292 -9.60 14.93 10.03
N ILE A 293 -10.64 15.38 10.75
CA ILE A 293 -11.51 16.49 10.32
C ILE A 293 -10.72 17.80 10.21
N LYS A 294 -9.86 18.14 11.18
CA LYS A 294 -9.00 19.34 11.09
C LYS A 294 -8.09 19.31 9.87
N LEU A 295 -7.49 18.16 9.57
CA LEU A 295 -6.68 17.96 8.37
C LEU A 295 -7.52 18.12 7.08
N GLY A 296 -8.72 17.54 7.05
CA GLY A 296 -9.64 17.70 5.92
C GLY A 296 -10.12 19.15 5.72
N LEU A 297 -10.35 19.89 6.80
CA LEU A 297 -10.72 21.32 6.75
C LEU A 297 -9.59 22.17 6.16
N ALA A 298 -8.32 21.87 6.48
CA ALA A 298 -7.18 22.57 5.89
C ALA A 298 -7.12 22.39 4.36
N VAL A 299 -7.44 21.18 3.88
CA VAL A 299 -7.53 20.91 2.44
C VAL A 299 -8.76 21.58 1.82
N LEU A 300 -9.91 21.52 2.48
CA LEU A 300 -11.15 22.14 2.00
C LEU A 300 -11.00 23.67 1.83
N ALA A 301 -10.30 24.33 2.76
CA ALA A 301 -10.04 25.76 2.70
C ALA A 301 -9.31 26.17 1.41
N ALA A 302 -8.35 25.36 0.94
CA ALA A 302 -7.67 25.59 -0.33
C ALA A 302 -8.51 25.15 -1.53
N ALA A 303 -9.24 24.04 -1.41
CA ALA A 303 -10.03 23.45 -2.49
C ALA A 303 -11.25 24.29 -2.89
N ASN A 304 -11.86 25.01 -1.95
CA ASN A 304 -13.09 25.80 -2.19
C ASN A 304 -12.89 26.97 -3.16
N GLU A 305 -11.66 27.40 -3.44
CA GLU A 305 -11.37 28.43 -4.44
C GLU A 305 -11.42 27.89 -5.88
N PHE A 306 -11.57 26.57 -6.06
CA PHE A 306 -11.50 25.89 -7.35
C PHE A 306 -12.85 25.27 -7.72
N SER A 307 -13.63 25.99 -8.53
CA SER A 307 -15.02 25.63 -8.81
C SER A 307 -15.22 24.36 -9.65
N ALA A 308 -14.20 23.93 -10.42
CA ALA A 308 -14.23 22.69 -11.17
C ALA A 308 -13.85 21.45 -10.33
N LEU A 309 -13.45 21.63 -9.06
CA LEU A 309 -13.12 20.54 -8.15
C LEU A 309 -14.34 20.14 -7.32
N ASP A 310 -14.82 18.92 -7.51
CA ASP A 310 -15.92 18.36 -6.71
C ASP A 310 -15.42 18.00 -5.30
N THR A 311 -15.81 18.83 -4.32
CA THR A 311 -15.52 18.65 -2.90
C THR A 311 -16.62 17.93 -2.13
N THR A 312 -17.66 17.41 -2.81
CA THR A 312 -18.82 16.77 -2.16
C THR A 312 -18.40 15.62 -1.24
N ALA A 313 -17.46 14.77 -1.69
CA ALA A 313 -16.94 13.66 -0.89
C ALA A 313 -16.20 14.13 0.36
N LEU A 314 -15.43 15.22 0.26
CA LEU A 314 -14.74 15.82 1.40
C LEU A 314 -15.72 16.44 2.38
N ASN A 315 -16.70 17.20 1.90
CA ASN A 315 -17.75 17.76 2.76
C ASN A 315 -18.52 16.67 3.51
N LYS A 316 -18.87 15.56 2.85
CA LYS A 316 -19.51 14.42 3.49
C LYS A 316 -18.64 13.78 4.57
N PHE A 317 -17.32 13.70 4.36
CA PHE A 317 -16.39 13.21 5.38
C PHE A 317 -16.35 14.13 6.61
N LEU A 318 -16.35 15.44 6.40
CA LEU A 318 -16.28 16.44 7.47
C LEU A 318 -17.54 16.55 8.34
N GLN A 319 -18.68 16.03 7.85
CA GLN A 319 -19.96 16.04 8.56
C GLN A 319 -20.21 14.78 9.40
N GLN A 320 -19.37 13.75 9.27
CA GLN A 320 -19.52 12.50 10.01
C GLN A 320 -19.03 12.65 11.43
#